data_AF-A0A7K0BLB8-F1
#
_entry.id   AF-A0A7K0BLB8-F1
#
_cell.length_a   1.000
_cell.length_b   1.000
_cell.length_c   1.000
_cell.angle_alpha   90.00
_cell.angle_beta   90.00
_cell.angle_gamma   90.00
#
_symmetry.space_group_name_H-M   'P 1'
#
loop_
_entity.id
_entity.type
_entity.pdbx_description
1 polymer ?
#
loop_
_entity_poly.entity_id
_entity_poly.type
_entity_poly.pdbx_seq_one_letter_code
_entity_poly.pdbx_strand_id
1 'polypeptide(L)'
;SNTYVFTPAGPIVGAAGVITGMIVGTSYSVIATNGSCISLASASFSNAAQLSTPTVPTITSVAASCSSAGSSTISNYDASNTYTFTPAGPIVGAGGV
;
A
#
# COMPACT_ATOMS: atom_id res chain seq x y z
N SER A 1 22.61 27.74 -8.22
CA SER A 1 22.03 26.62 -7.47
C SER A 1 20.57 26.93 -7.26
N ASN A 2 19.68 25.95 -7.39
CA ASN A 2 18.25 26.16 -7.19
C ASN A 2 17.88 25.73 -5.77
N THR A 3 17.07 26.54 -5.09
CA THR A 3 16.46 26.22 -3.80
C THR A 3 14.98 25.93 -4.01
N TYR A 4 14.48 24.90 -3.33
CA TYR A 4 13.09 24.47 -3.41
C TYR A 4 12.41 24.71 -2.07
N VAL A 5 11.25 25.34 -2.09
CA VAL A 5 10.45 25.61 -0.88
C VAL A 5 9.11 24.91 -1.04
N PHE A 6 8.81 24.02 -0.09
CA PHE A 6 7.55 23.29 -0.04
C PHE A 6 6.55 23.97 0.88
N THR A 7 5.28 23.90 0.50
CA THR A 7 4.15 24.29 1.35
C THR A 7 3.18 23.12 1.44
N PRO A 8 2.95 22.52 2.64
CA PRO A 8 3.62 22.81 3.91
C PRO A 8 5.14 22.54 3.91
N ALA A 9 5.86 23.11 4.88
CA ALA A 9 7.28 22.82 5.06
C ALA A 9 7.49 21.37 5.56
N GLY A 10 8.64 20.78 5.23
CA GLY A 10 9.00 19.42 5.63
C GLY A 10 9.80 18.66 4.57
N PRO A 11 9.30 18.59 3.32
CA PRO A 11 10.00 17.89 2.26
C PRO A 11 11.31 18.59 1.85
N ILE A 12 12.27 17.81 1.37
CA ILE A 12 13.57 18.28 0.85
C ILE A 12 13.88 17.63 -0.50
N VAL A 13 14.51 18.39 -1.40
CA VAL A 13 15.01 17.88 -2.68
C VAL A 13 16.47 17.46 -2.53
N GLY A 14 16.74 16.17 -2.73
CA GLY A 14 18.08 15.58 -2.76
C GLY A 14 18.70 15.55 -4.15
N ALA A 15 19.75 14.74 -4.30
CA ALA A 15 20.41 14.51 -5.59
C ALA A 15 19.42 13.97 -6.63
N ALA A 16 19.62 14.35 -7.90
CA ALA A 16 18.76 13.95 -9.02
C ALA A 16 17.26 14.32 -8.87
N GLY A 17 16.91 15.23 -7.96
CA GLY A 17 15.53 15.70 -7.80
C GLY A 17 14.65 14.81 -6.90
N VAL A 18 15.23 13.84 -6.18
CA VAL A 18 14.48 12.97 -5.26
C VAL A 18 13.91 13.79 -4.10
N ILE A 19 12.60 13.70 -3.86
CA ILE A 19 11.94 14.38 -2.73
C ILE A 19 11.81 13.40 -1.56
N THR A 20 12.29 13.79 -0.38
CA THR A 20 12.18 13.01 0.87
C THR A 20 11.54 13.85 1.97
N GLY A 21 11.08 13.22 3.05
CA GLY A 21 10.47 13.91 4.20
C GLY A 21 8.99 14.29 4.03
N MET A 22 8.32 13.82 2.97
CA MET A 22 6.88 13.99 2.81
C MET A 22 6.10 13.17 3.83
N ILE A 23 5.07 13.78 4.43
CA ILE A 23 4.07 13.08 5.22
C ILE A 23 3.01 12.48 4.27
N VAL A 24 2.78 11.18 4.38
CA VAL A 24 1.75 10.46 3.61
C VAL A 24 0.36 11.09 3.81
N GLY A 25 -0.40 11.21 2.73
CA GLY A 25 -1.74 11.81 2.73
C GLY A 25 -1.76 13.34 2.87
N THR A 26 -0.60 13.98 3.05
CA THR A 26 -0.51 15.45 3.05
C THR A 26 -0.19 15.96 1.65
N SER A 27 -0.98 16.92 1.19
CA SER A 27 -0.74 17.60 -0.08
C SER A 27 0.31 18.69 0.07
N TYR A 28 1.28 18.70 -0.85
CA TYR A 28 2.32 19.70 -0.94
C TYR A 28 2.28 20.42 -2.30
N SER A 29 2.71 21.68 -2.30
CA SER A 29 3.14 22.41 -3.49
C SER A 29 4.61 22.81 -3.33
N VAL A 30 5.29 23.05 -4.46
CA VAL A 30 6.69 23.47 -4.46
C VAL A 30 6.91 24.69 -5.36
N ILE A 31 7.74 25.61 -4.91
CA ILE A 31 8.33 26.68 -5.71
C ILE A 31 9.84 26.47 -5.80
N ALA A 32 10.43 26.89 -6.92
CA ALA A 32 11.88 26.91 -7.10
C ALA A 32 12.37 28.35 -7.24
N THR A 33 13.54 28.63 -6.68
CA THR A 33 14.27 29.89 -6.90
C THR A 33 15.72 29.63 -7.22
N ASN A 34 16.32 30.47 -8.06
CA ASN A 34 17.77 30.49 -8.32
C ASN A 34 18.47 31.69 -7.67
N GLY A 35 17.79 32.38 -6.74
CA GLY A 35 18.26 33.60 -6.07
C GLY A 35 17.83 34.91 -6.74
N SER A 36 17.56 34.90 -8.05
CA SER A 36 17.14 36.10 -8.81
C SER A 36 15.72 36.00 -9.37
N CYS A 37 15.25 34.78 -9.65
CA CYS A 37 13.91 34.49 -10.14
C CYS A 37 13.23 33.45 -9.26
N ILE A 38 11.90 33.53 -9.14
CA ILE A 38 11.05 32.58 -8.42
C ILE A 38 10.03 32.02 -9.41
N SER A 39 9.84 30.70 -9.42
CA SER A 39 8.82 30.05 -10.26
C SER A 39 7.41 30.26 -9.70
N LEU A 40 6.39 30.00 -10.52
CA LEU A 40 5.04 29.75 -10.00
C LEU A 40 5.03 28.47 -9.15
N ALA A 41 4.04 28.35 -8.27
CA ALA A 41 3.81 27.14 -7.50
C ALA A 41 3.39 25.98 -8.40
N SER A 42 3.85 24.77 -8.06
CA SER A 42 3.41 23.55 -8.71
C SER A 42 1.91 23.28 -8.47
N ALA A 43 1.33 22.38 -9.26
CA ALA A 43 0.10 21.69 -8.85
C ALA A 43 0.32 20.97 -7.51
N SER A 44 -0.76 20.77 -6.75
CA SER A 44 -0.70 20.01 -5.51
C SER A 44 -0.47 18.53 -5.79
N PHE A 45 0.40 17.90 -5.01
CA PHE A 45 0.68 16.46 -5.08
C PHE A 45 0.91 15.88 -3.69
N SER A 46 0.71 14.57 -3.57
CA SER A 46 0.84 13.84 -2.31
C SER A 46 1.19 12.39 -2.57
N ASN A 47 1.83 11.75 -1.60
CA ASN A 47 1.97 10.30 -1.58
C ASN A 47 0.79 9.70 -0.82
N ALA A 48 0.08 8.75 -1.45
CA ALA A 48 -0.93 7.96 -0.77
C ALA A 48 -0.30 7.00 0.24
N ALA A 49 -1.10 6.53 1.19
CA ALA A 49 -0.64 5.50 2.11
C ALA A 49 -0.36 4.20 1.36
N GLN A 50 0.72 3.53 1.73
CA GLN A 50 0.99 2.19 1.25
C GLN A 50 -0.10 1.26 1.82
N LEU A 51 -0.69 0.43 0.96
CA LEU A 51 -1.62 -0.61 1.40
C LEU A 51 -0.86 -1.66 2.21
N SER A 52 -1.48 -2.15 3.28
CA SER A 52 -0.92 -3.23 4.09
C SER A 52 -0.73 -4.49 3.26
N THR A 53 0.43 -5.14 3.39
CA THR A 53 0.66 -6.45 2.78
C THR A 53 -0.27 -7.49 3.43
N PRO A 54 -1.07 -8.24 2.66
CA PRO A 54 -1.87 -9.33 3.21
C PRO A 54 -0.98 -10.37 3.90
N THR A 55 -1.45 -10.91 5.03
CA THR A 55 -0.74 -11.99 5.72
C THR A 55 -0.80 -13.27 4.89
N VAL A 56 0.26 -14.08 4.93
CA VAL A 56 0.28 -15.39 4.28
C VAL A 56 -0.91 -16.23 4.75
N PRO A 57 -1.73 -16.81 3.85
CA PRO A 57 -2.86 -17.64 4.25
C PRO A 57 -2.42 -18.86 5.06
N THR A 58 -3.10 -19.14 6.17
CA THR A 58 -2.84 -20.28 7.04
C THR A 58 -3.98 -21.28 6.92
N ILE A 59 -3.68 -22.44 6.36
CA ILE A 59 -4.66 -23.51 6.15
C ILE A 59 -4.67 -24.46 7.35
N THR A 60 -5.86 -24.69 7.91
CA THR A 60 -6.12 -25.73 8.90
C THR A 60 -7.07 -26.75 8.30
N SER A 61 -6.75 -28.03 8.43
CA SER A 61 -7.58 -29.10 7.85
C SER A 61 -8.03 -30.10 8.90
N VAL A 62 -9.28 -30.56 8.76
CA VAL A 62 -9.83 -31.67 9.52
C VAL A 62 -9.87 -32.88 8.60
N ALA A 63 -9.26 -33.99 9.02
CA ALA A 63 -9.29 -35.24 8.26
C ALA A 63 -10.72 -35.83 8.25
N ALA A 64 -11.08 -36.47 7.14
CA ALA A 64 -12.33 -37.21 7.07
C ALA A 64 -12.31 -38.44 8.00
N SER A 65 -13.48 -38.86 8.45
CA SER A 65 -13.71 -40.11 9.19
C SER A 65 -14.82 -40.93 8.53
N CYS A 66 -15.06 -42.16 8.98
CA CYS A 66 -16.12 -43.02 8.41
C CYS A 66 -17.53 -42.41 8.51
N SER A 67 -17.73 -41.44 9.40
CA SER A 67 -19.01 -40.80 9.66
C SER A 67 -19.06 -39.31 9.29
N SER A 68 -17.96 -38.71 8.81
CA SER A 68 -17.92 -37.28 8.45
C SER A 68 -16.86 -36.94 7.41
N ALA A 69 -17.18 -35.99 6.54
CA ALA A 69 -16.24 -35.46 5.56
C ALA A 69 -15.12 -34.64 6.22
N GLY A 70 -13.97 -34.56 5.56
CA GLY A 70 -12.89 -33.67 5.95
C GLY A 70 -13.18 -32.23 5.50
N SER A 71 -12.44 -31.27 6.05
CA SER A 71 -12.55 -29.86 5.66
C SER A 71 -11.18 -29.20 5.65
N SER A 72 -11.08 -28.07 4.96
CA SER A 72 -9.95 -27.15 5.06
C SER A 72 -10.48 -25.74 5.24
N THR A 73 -9.79 -24.94 6.04
CA THR A 73 -10.23 -23.59 6.38
C THR A 73 -9.03 -22.66 6.37
N ILE A 74 -9.20 -21.48 5.79
CA ILE A 74 -8.25 -20.37 5.94
C ILE A 74 -8.50 -19.75 7.31
N SER A 75 -7.73 -20.17 8.30
CA SER A 75 -7.90 -19.75 9.70
C SER A 75 -7.72 -18.24 9.91
N ASN A 76 -6.96 -17.57 9.04
CA ASN A 76 -6.77 -16.12 9.00
C ASN A 76 -7.51 -15.47 7.80
N TYR A 77 -8.71 -15.96 7.49
CA TYR A 77 -9.54 -15.39 6.43
C TYR A 77 -9.89 -13.92 6.72
N ASP A 78 -9.73 -13.08 5.70
CA ASP A 78 -10.14 -11.67 5.68
C ASP A 78 -10.88 -11.42 4.36
N ALA A 79 -12.12 -10.94 4.48
CA ALA A 79 -13.01 -10.70 3.33
C ALA A 79 -12.51 -9.60 2.39
N SER A 80 -11.54 -8.79 2.82
CA SER A 80 -10.89 -7.74 2.02
C SER A 80 -9.83 -8.31 1.07
N ASN A 81 -9.42 -9.56 1.26
CA ASN A 81 -8.39 -10.23 0.47
C ASN A 81 -8.99 -11.11 -0.63
N THR A 82 -8.26 -11.20 -1.74
CA THR A 82 -8.54 -12.16 -2.82
C THR A 82 -7.66 -13.38 -2.66
N TYR A 83 -8.27 -14.57 -2.61
CA TYR A 83 -7.57 -15.83 -2.48
C TYR A 83 -7.59 -16.57 -3.81
N THR A 84 -6.40 -16.82 -4.36
CA THR A 84 -6.22 -17.54 -5.63
C THR A 84 -5.55 -18.88 -5.37
N PHE A 85 -6.16 -19.94 -5.87
CA PHE A 85 -5.61 -21.30 -5.77
C PHE A 85 -4.94 -21.71 -7.07
N THR A 86 -3.82 -22.43 -6.97
CA THR A 86 -3.10 -22.99 -8.12
C THR A 86 -2.68 -24.42 -7.81
N PRO A 87 -3.13 -25.43 -8.58
CA PRO A 87 -4.06 -25.34 -9.72
C PRO A 87 -5.45 -24.82 -9.32
N ALA A 88 -6.14 -24.22 -10.30
CA ALA A 88 -7.51 -23.75 -10.09
C ALA A 88 -8.46 -24.92 -9.81
N GLY A 89 -9.43 -24.73 -8.92
CA GLY A 89 -10.39 -25.77 -8.54
C GLY A 89 -11.17 -25.43 -7.27
N PRO A 90 -10.51 -25.18 -6.13
CA PRO A 90 -11.19 -24.72 -4.93
C PRO A 90 -11.61 -23.26 -5.06
N ILE A 91 -12.74 -22.94 -4.41
CA ILE A 91 -13.17 -21.56 -4.12
C ILE A 91 -13.22 -21.41 -2.60
N VAL A 92 -12.93 -20.20 -2.11
CA VAL A 92 -13.11 -19.88 -0.69
C VAL A 92 -14.52 -19.31 -0.50
N GLY A 93 -15.28 -19.90 0.41
CA GLY A 93 -16.57 -19.41 0.88
C GLY A 93 -16.42 -18.42 2.05
N ALA A 94 -17.56 -17.90 2.52
CA ALA A 94 -17.60 -17.00 3.66
C ALA A 94 -17.02 -17.69 4.91
N GLY A 95 -16.08 -17.02 5.60
CA GLY A 95 -15.40 -17.60 6.77
C GLY A 95 -14.21 -18.48 6.44
N GLY A 96 -13.75 -18.49 5.18
CA GLY A 96 -12.54 -19.20 4.79
C GLY A 96 -12.73 -20.68 4.49
N VAL A 97 -13.96 -21.17 4.34
CA VAL A 97 -14.34 -22.59 4.14
C VAL A 97 -14.75 -22.92 2.71
#